data_AF-A0A815L5W1-F1
#
_entry.id   AF-A0A815L5W1-F1
#
_cell.length_a   1.000
_cell.length_b   1.000
_cell.length_c   1.000
_cell.angle_alpha   90.00
_cell.angle_beta   90.00
_cell.angle_gamma   90.00
#
_symmetry.space_group_name_H-M   'P 1'
#
loop_
_entity.id
_entity.type
_entity.pdbx_description
1 polymer ?
#
loop_
_entity_poly.entity_id
_entity_poly.type
_entity_poly.pdbx_seq_one_letter_code
_entity_poly.pdbx_strand_id
1 'polypeptide(L)'
;MSILTRTAVAKETTAKDIAKEMGSILWFQLLIDVLLRMKHTDDAKTVLIETWRENYTGNSSELDIIKEFEQTYKREKAVWWYTRESSLYRILNKALREQSIDMIFSFRFFLTELSKQVSQFYKDYMQQLKASNTVCESIHVYRGQIIAKEELEQMQNSIGGFISINSFFSTSRNRLKARNFAMGSPVTEKLRRILFKIEIDPRLPTKPFADIEGISYIPDEQEILFML
;
A
#
# COMPACT_ATOMS: atom_id res chain seq x y z
N MET A 1 -22.05 -12.46 0.43
CA MET A 1 -22.52 -11.53 1.48
C MET A 1 -21.77 -10.23 1.30
N SER A 2 -22.51 -9.17 0.98
CA SER A 2 -22.02 -7.82 0.79
C SER A 2 -21.91 -7.15 2.14
N ILE A 3 -20.71 -6.69 2.52
CA ILE A 3 -20.53 -5.85 3.69
C ILE A 3 -19.61 -4.68 3.29
N LEU A 4 -20.20 -3.77 2.53
CA LEU A 4 -19.81 -2.36 2.57
C LEU A 4 -20.37 -1.79 3.87
N THR A 5 -19.63 -1.89 4.98
CA THR A 5 -19.95 -1.11 6.18
C THR A 5 -18.84 -0.15 6.55
N ARG A 6 -19.19 1.13 6.39
CA ARG A 6 -18.71 2.26 7.19
C ARG A 6 -17.20 2.32 7.42
N THR A 7 -16.50 2.78 6.40
CA THR A 7 -15.35 3.64 6.65
C THR A 7 -15.82 5.06 6.37
N ALA A 8 -15.71 5.93 7.38
CA ALA A 8 -15.81 7.37 7.19
C ALA A 8 -15.00 7.75 5.95
N VAL A 9 -15.52 8.69 5.16
CA VAL A 9 -14.80 9.27 4.02
C VAL A 9 -13.53 9.94 4.58
N ALA A 10 -12.46 9.16 4.71
CA ALA A 10 -11.15 9.67 5.00
C ALA A 10 -10.65 10.32 3.71
N LYS A 11 -10.23 11.57 3.83
CA LYS A 11 -9.52 12.33 2.81
C LYS A 11 -8.23 11.56 2.47
N GLU A 12 -8.22 10.79 1.38
CA GLU A 12 -7.03 10.07 0.95
C GLU A 12 -6.23 10.91 -0.05
N THR A 13 -5.34 11.78 0.42
CA THR A 13 -4.31 12.36 -0.44
C THR A 13 -3.36 11.25 -0.89
N THR A 14 -3.42 10.89 -2.16
CA THR A 14 -2.76 9.70 -2.72
C THR A 14 -1.47 10.04 -3.44
N ALA A 15 -1.43 11.20 -4.11
CA ALA A 15 -0.32 11.59 -4.96
C ALA A 15 0.23 12.98 -4.60
N LYS A 16 1.56 13.10 -4.64
CA LYS A 16 2.28 14.38 -4.53
C LYS A 16 2.96 14.72 -5.84
N ASP A 17 2.91 15.99 -6.23
CA ASP A 17 3.59 16.51 -7.42
C ASP A 17 5.09 16.64 -7.16
N ILE A 18 5.92 15.89 -7.90
CA ILE A 18 7.37 15.88 -7.68
C ILE A 18 7.98 17.26 -7.91
N ALA A 19 7.52 18.02 -8.90
CA ALA A 19 8.11 19.31 -9.22
C ALA A 19 7.93 20.34 -8.08
N LYS A 20 6.87 20.19 -7.27
CA LYS A 20 6.55 21.09 -6.17
C LYS A 20 7.11 20.63 -4.83
N GLU A 21 7.24 19.32 -4.62
CA GLU A 21 7.55 18.74 -3.31
C GLU A 21 8.84 17.89 -3.27
N MET A 22 9.69 17.97 -4.31
CA MET A 22 10.88 17.13 -4.49
C MET A 22 11.72 16.94 -3.22
N GLY A 23 12.02 18.03 -2.50
CA GLY A 23 12.80 17.97 -1.27
C GLY A 23 12.15 17.09 -0.20
N SER A 24 10.87 17.32 0.09
CA SER A 24 10.12 16.52 1.08
C SER A 24 9.98 15.04 0.67
N ILE A 25 9.84 14.77 -0.64
CA ILE A 25 9.75 13.43 -1.18
C ILE A 25 11.08 12.70 -1.01
N LEU A 26 12.20 13.35 -1.35
CA LEU A 26 13.52 12.75 -1.22
C LEU A 26 13.87 12.46 0.25
N TRP A 27 13.58 13.39 1.16
CA TRP A 27 13.77 13.19 2.60
C TRP A 27 12.93 12.03 3.13
N PHE A 28 11.68 11.92 2.70
CA PHE A 28 10.81 10.82 3.10
C PHE A 28 11.32 9.48 2.59
N GLN A 29 11.75 9.41 1.32
CA GLN A 29 12.32 8.19 0.75
C GLN A 29 13.61 7.77 1.47
N LEU A 30 14.46 8.73 1.86
CA LEU A 30 15.65 8.46 2.67
C LEU A 30 15.29 7.93 4.07
N LEU A 31 14.26 8.50 4.72
CA LEU A 31 13.76 8.01 6.00
C LEU A 31 13.30 6.55 5.90
N ILE A 32 12.49 6.23 4.89
CA ILE A 32 12.03 4.85 4.64
C ILE A 32 13.24 3.93 4.41
N ASP A 33 14.19 4.33 3.57
CA ASP A 33 15.40 3.53 3.30
C ASP A 33 16.23 3.24 4.56
N VAL A 34 16.35 4.22 5.47
CA VAL A 34 17.01 4.04 6.77
C VAL A 34 16.23 3.03 7.60
N LEU A 35 14.92 3.22 7.78
CA LEU A 35 14.07 2.33 8.58
C LEU A 35 14.09 0.88 8.10
N LEU A 36 14.14 0.67 6.78
CA LEU A 36 14.19 -0.67 6.18
C LEU A 36 15.54 -1.38 6.36
N ARG A 37 16.62 -0.63 6.57
CA ARG A 37 17.99 -1.16 6.78
C ARG A 37 18.37 -1.24 8.25
N MET A 38 17.60 -0.60 9.13
CA MET A 38 17.82 -0.69 10.57
C MET A 38 17.67 -2.13 11.06
N LYS A 39 18.58 -2.52 11.96
CA LYS A 39 18.39 -3.75 12.74
C LYS A 39 17.28 -3.46 13.74
N HIS A 40 16.22 -4.26 13.68
CA HIS A 40 15.14 -4.16 14.65
C HIS A 40 15.57 -4.78 15.97
N THR A 41 15.27 -4.08 17.04
CA THR A 41 15.33 -4.60 18.40
C THR A 41 14.20 -5.61 18.62
N ASP A 42 14.37 -6.51 19.58
CA ASP A 42 13.38 -7.56 19.86
C ASP A 42 12.00 -7.01 20.27
N ASP A 43 11.94 -5.76 20.77
CA ASP A 43 10.70 -5.06 21.15
C ASP A 43 9.91 -4.46 19.99
N ALA A 44 10.45 -4.39 18.76
CA ALA A 44 9.80 -3.66 17.67
C ALA A 44 8.41 -4.20 17.29
N LYS A 45 8.20 -5.52 17.41
CA LYS A 45 6.88 -6.14 17.25
C LYS A 45 5.93 -5.74 18.40
N THR A 46 6.42 -5.69 19.62
CA THR A 46 5.65 -5.29 20.81
C THR A 46 5.18 -3.85 20.69
N VAL A 47 6.07 -2.93 20.30
CA VAL A 47 5.73 -1.51 20.08
C VAL A 47 4.62 -1.35 19.03
N LEU A 48 4.68 -2.10 17.92
CA LEU A 48 3.61 -2.12 16.93
C LEU A 48 2.27 -2.57 17.55
N ILE A 49 2.28 -3.67 18.29
CA ILE A 49 1.05 -4.25 18.87
C ILE A 49 0.42 -3.29 19.88
N GLU A 50 1.22 -2.68 20.75
CA GLU A 50 0.75 -1.70 21.74
C GLU A 50 0.14 -0.48 21.05
N THR A 51 0.87 0.10 20.09
CA THR A 51 0.38 1.26 19.31
C THR A 51 -0.92 0.91 18.57
N TRP A 52 -1.00 -0.31 18.00
CA TRP A 52 -2.19 -0.77 17.29
C TRP A 52 -3.39 -0.93 18.22
N ARG A 53 -3.21 -1.50 19.42
CA ARG A 53 -4.26 -1.62 20.45
C ARG A 53 -4.80 -0.26 20.88
N GLU A 54 -3.92 0.70 21.15
CA GLU A 54 -4.30 2.04 21.60
C GLU A 54 -5.24 2.73 20.61
N ASN A 55 -4.96 2.61 19.31
CA ASN A 55 -5.77 3.19 18.23
C ASN A 55 -7.16 2.56 18.07
N TYR A 56 -7.42 1.39 18.66
CA TYR A 56 -8.65 0.61 18.50
C TYR A 56 -9.27 0.16 19.84
N THR A 57 -8.97 0.89 20.91
CA THR A 57 -9.59 0.66 22.22
C THR A 57 -11.11 0.71 22.11
N GLY A 58 -11.79 -0.35 22.55
CA GLY A 58 -13.25 -0.50 22.48
C GLY A 58 -13.79 -1.18 21.22
N ASN A 59 -12.95 -1.52 20.24
CA ASN A 59 -13.35 -2.34 19.09
C ASN A 59 -12.93 -3.81 19.33
N SER A 60 -13.85 -4.62 19.85
CA SER A 60 -13.57 -6.03 20.20
C SER A 60 -13.08 -6.85 19.01
N SER A 61 -13.67 -6.66 17.83
CA SER A 61 -13.27 -7.39 16.63
C SER A 61 -11.83 -7.11 16.20
N GLU A 62 -11.38 -5.84 16.27
CA GLU A 62 -9.99 -5.49 15.93
C GLU A 62 -9.03 -5.98 17.03
N LEU A 63 -9.44 -5.93 18.31
CA LEU A 63 -8.61 -6.46 19.41
C LEU A 63 -8.38 -7.97 19.29
N ASP A 64 -9.36 -8.74 18.81
CA ASP A 64 -9.20 -10.18 18.54
C ASP A 64 -8.23 -10.42 17.38
N ILE A 65 -8.30 -9.62 16.32
CA ILE A 65 -7.35 -9.68 15.18
C ILE A 65 -5.92 -9.36 15.65
N ILE A 66 -5.76 -8.35 16.51
CA ILE A 66 -4.45 -7.98 17.08
C ILE A 66 -3.89 -9.13 17.91
N LYS A 67 -4.72 -9.78 18.73
CA LYS A 67 -4.31 -10.94 19.53
C LYS A 67 -3.89 -12.11 18.64
N GLU A 68 -4.62 -12.36 17.56
CA GLU A 68 -4.23 -13.38 16.58
C GLU A 68 -2.89 -13.04 15.91
N PHE A 69 -2.67 -11.77 15.54
CA PHE A 69 -1.40 -11.29 14.98
C PHE A 69 -0.25 -11.52 15.96
N GLU A 70 -0.41 -11.13 17.22
CA GLU A 70 0.59 -11.30 18.26
C GLU A 70 1.02 -12.77 18.38
N GLN A 71 0.06 -13.68 18.40
CA GLN A 71 0.29 -15.11 18.64
C GLN A 71 0.76 -15.90 17.41
N THR A 72 0.31 -15.53 16.21
CA THR A 72 0.45 -16.38 15.02
C THR A 72 1.33 -15.78 13.91
N TYR A 73 1.73 -14.51 14.03
CA TYR A 73 2.51 -13.84 12.99
C TYR A 73 3.81 -14.58 12.66
N LYS A 74 4.02 -14.79 11.36
CA LYS A 74 5.25 -15.32 10.76
C LYS A 74 5.72 -14.38 9.65
N ARG A 75 7.03 -14.33 9.43
CA ARG A 75 7.66 -13.39 8.47
C ARG A 75 7.17 -13.62 7.03
N GLU A 76 6.86 -14.85 6.69
CA GLU A 76 6.35 -15.29 5.39
C GLU A 76 4.87 -14.91 5.17
N LYS A 77 4.21 -14.34 6.18
CA LYS A 77 2.80 -13.94 6.13
C LYS A 77 2.62 -12.41 6.16
N ALA A 78 3.67 -11.62 5.97
CA ALA A 78 3.55 -10.16 6.01
C ALA A 78 2.53 -9.61 4.99
N VAL A 79 2.57 -10.07 3.74
CA VAL A 79 1.60 -9.71 2.69
C VAL A 79 0.20 -10.21 3.03
N TRP A 80 0.07 -11.42 3.57
CA TRP A 80 -1.22 -11.96 4.00
C TRP A 80 -1.85 -11.08 5.09
N TRP A 81 -1.05 -10.66 6.09
CA TRP A 81 -1.51 -9.75 7.15
C TRP A 81 -1.80 -8.35 6.65
N TYR A 82 -1.06 -7.87 5.64
CA TYR A 82 -1.31 -6.59 4.99
C TYR A 82 -2.63 -6.59 4.22
N THR A 83 -2.97 -7.70 3.55
CA THR A 83 -4.21 -7.81 2.75
C THR A 83 -5.41 -8.33 3.54
N ARG A 84 -5.19 -8.78 4.78
CA ARG A 84 -6.28 -9.17 5.68
C ARG A 84 -7.18 -7.97 5.98
N GLU A 85 -8.49 -8.22 5.94
CA GLU A 85 -9.51 -7.26 6.37
C GLU A 85 -9.31 -6.91 7.86
N SER A 86 -8.56 -5.84 8.10
CA SER A 86 -8.16 -5.36 9.42
C SER A 86 -7.77 -3.90 9.35
N SER A 87 -7.57 -3.28 10.50
CA SER A 87 -7.04 -1.92 10.58
C SER A 87 -5.55 -1.78 10.26
N LEU A 88 -4.77 -2.86 10.24
CA LEU A 88 -3.31 -2.83 10.10
C LEU A 88 -2.84 -2.04 8.86
N TYR A 89 -3.31 -2.42 7.67
CA TYR A 89 -2.93 -1.76 6.42
C TYR A 89 -3.45 -0.31 6.33
N ARG A 90 -4.61 -0.05 6.95
CA ARG A 90 -5.24 1.28 6.98
C ARG A 90 -4.40 2.26 7.79
N ILE A 91 -3.95 1.85 8.98
CA ILE A 91 -3.09 2.66 9.84
C ILE A 91 -1.74 2.90 9.16
N LEU A 92 -1.11 1.83 8.65
CA LEU A 92 0.19 1.93 7.99
C LEU A 92 0.14 2.89 6.78
N ASN A 93 -0.80 2.68 5.85
CA ASN A 93 -0.92 3.54 4.66
C ASN A 93 -1.30 4.97 5.03
N LYS A 94 -2.13 5.19 6.06
CA LYS A 94 -2.42 6.53 6.56
C LYS A 94 -1.15 7.21 7.09
N ALA A 95 -0.41 6.53 7.95
CA ALA A 95 0.83 7.03 8.53
C ALA A 95 1.86 7.41 7.45
N LEU A 96 2.00 6.59 6.41
CA LEU A 96 2.89 6.85 5.28
C LEU A 96 2.45 8.08 4.46
N ARG A 97 1.15 8.21 4.16
CA ARG A 97 0.60 9.37 3.41
C ARG A 97 0.74 10.68 4.19
N GLU A 98 0.49 10.63 5.49
CA GLU A 98 0.64 11.77 6.41
C GLU A 98 2.09 12.00 6.83
N GLN A 99 3.01 11.10 6.47
CA GLN A 99 4.42 11.11 6.88
C GLN A 99 4.57 11.20 8.41
N SER A 100 3.69 10.55 9.17
CA SER A 100 3.71 10.52 10.63
C SER A 100 4.90 9.68 11.11
N ILE A 101 6.01 10.34 11.43
CA ILE A 101 7.28 9.68 11.74
C ILE A 101 7.13 8.70 12.92
N ASP A 102 6.48 9.12 14.00
CA ASP A 102 6.29 8.28 15.20
C ASP A 102 5.46 7.02 14.87
N MET A 103 4.40 7.17 14.07
CA MET A 103 3.56 6.04 13.67
C MET A 103 4.27 5.12 12.66
N ILE A 104 5.05 5.68 11.73
CA ILE A 104 5.85 4.87 10.82
C ILE A 104 6.92 4.10 11.61
N PHE A 105 7.53 4.73 12.62
CA PHE A 105 8.53 4.11 13.47
C PHE A 105 7.94 3.00 14.34
N SER A 106 6.73 3.16 14.89
CA SER A 106 6.07 2.06 15.61
C SER A 106 5.76 0.87 14.68
N PHE A 107 5.49 1.14 13.40
CA PHE A 107 5.30 0.13 12.36
C PHE A 107 6.59 -0.42 11.74
N ARG A 108 7.79 0.03 12.15
CA ARG A 108 9.08 -0.31 11.52
C ARG A 108 9.31 -1.81 11.32
N PHE A 109 8.88 -2.63 12.28
CA PHE A 109 8.93 -4.08 12.20
C PHE A 109 8.14 -4.60 10.99
N PHE A 110 6.84 -4.30 10.95
CA PHE A 110 5.95 -4.82 9.91
C PHE A 110 6.23 -4.19 8.55
N LEU A 111 6.56 -2.90 8.51
CA LEU A 111 7.02 -2.19 7.31
C LEU A 111 8.22 -2.89 6.67
N THR A 112 9.19 -3.31 7.48
CA THR A 112 10.38 -4.02 7.00
C THR A 112 10.05 -5.41 6.49
N GLU A 113 9.26 -6.19 7.22
CA GLU A 113 8.92 -7.55 6.81
C GLU A 113 8.06 -7.57 5.53
N LEU A 114 7.10 -6.65 5.42
CA LEU A 114 6.30 -6.47 4.20
C LEU A 114 7.18 -6.07 3.01
N SER A 115 8.07 -5.10 3.20
CA SER A 115 8.99 -4.62 2.16
C SER A 115 9.92 -5.72 1.66
N LYS A 116 10.48 -6.52 2.58
CA LYS A 116 11.32 -7.68 2.24
C LYS A 116 10.54 -8.70 1.43
N GLN A 117 9.32 -9.02 1.85
CA GLN A 117 8.51 -10.01 1.16
C GLN A 117 8.17 -9.56 -0.27
N VAL A 118 7.68 -8.33 -0.45
CA VAL A 118 7.40 -7.77 -1.79
C VAL A 118 8.67 -7.72 -2.64
N SER A 119 9.80 -7.29 -2.06
CA SER A 119 11.09 -7.25 -2.77
C SER A 119 11.59 -8.63 -3.18
N GLN A 120 11.31 -9.67 -2.39
CA GLN A 120 11.68 -11.04 -2.73
C GLN A 120 10.87 -11.54 -3.93
N PHE A 121 9.55 -11.38 -3.92
CA PHE A 121 8.69 -11.75 -5.05
C PHE A 121 9.06 -10.98 -6.33
N TYR A 122 9.36 -9.68 -6.20
CA TYR A 122 9.86 -8.90 -7.32
C TYR A 122 11.16 -9.47 -7.90
N LYS A 123 12.14 -9.81 -7.04
CA LYS A 123 13.41 -10.41 -7.50
C LYS A 123 13.18 -11.73 -8.21
N ASP A 124 12.32 -12.59 -7.67
CA ASP A 124 12.01 -13.89 -8.25
C ASP A 124 11.35 -13.73 -9.63
N TYR A 125 10.39 -12.81 -9.75
CA TYR A 125 9.76 -12.44 -11.02
C TYR A 125 10.80 -11.93 -12.04
N MET A 126 11.67 -11.01 -11.63
CA MET A 126 12.69 -10.45 -12.51
C MET A 126 13.73 -11.48 -12.95
N GLN A 127 14.04 -12.48 -12.12
CA GLN A 127 14.92 -13.60 -12.49
C GLN A 127 14.24 -14.51 -13.52
N GLN A 128 12.96 -14.83 -13.33
CA GLN A 128 12.19 -15.63 -14.28
C GLN A 128 12.08 -14.95 -15.65
N LEU A 129 11.80 -13.64 -15.66
CA LEU A 129 11.76 -12.86 -16.90
C LEU A 129 13.09 -12.96 -17.67
N LYS A 130 14.22 -12.77 -16.98
CA LYS A 130 15.56 -12.88 -17.58
C LYS A 130 15.85 -14.28 -18.13
N ALA A 131 15.39 -15.33 -17.45
CA ALA A 131 15.62 -16.71 -17.86
C ALA A 131 14.73 -17.13 -19.05
N SER A 132 13.54 -16.56 -19.19
CA SER A 132 12.51 -17.02 -20.13
C SER A 132 12.76 -16.65 -21.62
N ASN A 133 13.74 -15.78 -21.93
CA ASN A 133 13.99 -15.23 -23.28
C ASN A 133 12.72 -14.71 -24.00
N THR A 134 11.64 -14.46 -23.26
CA THR A 134 10.34 -14.08 -23.78
C THR A 134 10.28 -12.57 -23.92
N VAL A 135 9.56 -12.09 -24.95
CA VAL A 135 9.29 -10.66 -25.09
C VAL A 135 8.55 -10.18 -23.84
N CYS A 136 9.18 -9.28 -23.11
CA CYS A 136 8.61 -8.75 -21.88
C CYS A 136 7.50 -7.76 -22.24
N GLU A 137 6.25 -8.18 -22.05
CA GLU A 137 5.08 -7.33 -22.26
C GLU A 137 4.90 -6.36 -21.09
N SER A 138 4.40 -5.16 -21.39
CA SER A 138 3.99 -4.21 -20.37
C SER A 138 2.88 -4.81 -19.51
N ILE A 139 2.98 -4.67 -18.20
CA ILE A 139 1.93 -5.08 -17.27
C ILE A 139 0.92 -3.94 -17.17
N HIS A 140 -0.37 -4.26 -17.21
CA HIS A 140 -1.44 -3.28 -17.07
C HIS A 140 -2.21 -3.54 -15.78
N VAL A 141 -2.28 -2.51 -14.93
CA VAL A 141 -2.96 -2.58 -13.64
C VAL A 141 -3.85 -1.37 -13.44
N TYR A 142 -4.84 -1.53 -12.56
CA TYR A 142 -5.88 -0.56 -12.32
C TYR A 142 -6.11 -0.37 -10.83
N ARG A 143 -6.41 0.86 -10.42
CA ARG A 143 -6.84 1.17 -9.05
C ARG A 143 -8.00 2.14 -9.06
N GLY A 144 -9.14 1.72 -8.54
CA GLY A 144 -10.27 2.61 -8.32
C GLY A 144 -10.24 3.18 -6.92
N GLN A 145 -10.46 4.49 -6.79
CA GLN A 145 -10.56 5.15 -5.50
C GLN A 145 -11.38 6.44 -5.60
N ILE A 146 -11.65 7.03 -4.44
CA ILE A 146 -12.29 8.33 -4.31
C ILE A 146 -11.24 9.31 -3.80
N ILE A 147 -11.07 10.42 -4.50
CA ILE A 147 -10.14 11.50 -4.12
C ILE A 147 -10.87 12.82 -3.92
N ALA A 148 -10.20 13.76 -3.27
CA ALA A 148 -10.67 15.13 -3.18
C ALA A 148 -10.69 15.79 -4.57
N LYS A 149 -11.63 16.70 -4.81
CA LYS A 149 -11.69 17.45 -6.08
C LYS A 149 -10.40 18.25 -6.29
N GLU A 150 -9.87 18.83 -5.22
CA GLU A 150 -8.63 19.63 -5.24
C GLU A 150 -7.41 18.75 -5.61
N GLU A 151 -7.39 17.50 -5.16
CA GLU A 151 -6.34 16.55 -5.54
C GLU A 151 -6.43 16.17 -7.03
N LEU A 152 -7.64 16.01 -7.57
CA LEU A 152 -7.83 15.78 -9.00
C LEU A 152 -7.33 16.97 -9.82
N GLU A 153 -7.65 18.19 -9.39
CA GLU A 153 -7.17 19.44 -10.01
C GLU A 153 -5.63 19.53 -9.94
N GLN A 154 -5.01 19.13 -8.83
CA GLN A 154 -3.56 19.03 -8.72
C GLN A 154 -2.99 18.04 -9.73
N MET A 155 -3.54 16.83 -9.83
CA MET A 155 -3.10 15.83 -10.82
C MET A 155 -3.24 16.33 -12.26
N GLN A 156 -4.33 17.05 -12.57
CA GLN A 156 -4.54 17.66 -13.90
C GLN A 156 -3.48 18.73 -14.21
N ASN A 157 -3.09 19.53 -13.21
CA ASN A 157 -2.04 20.52 -13.36
C ASN A 157 -0.63 19.90 -13.48
N SER A 158 -0.47 18.62 -13.14
CA SER A 158 0.79 17.87 -13.23
C SER A 158 0.85 16.97 -14.47
N ILE A 159 -0.04 17.14 -15.46
CA ILE A 159 0.01 16.39 -16.73
C ILE A 159 1.36 16.64 -17.43
N GLY A 160 2.01 15.55 -17.84
CA GLY A 160 3.37 15.56 -18.39
C GLY A 160 4.48 15.58 -17.32
N GLY A 161 4.11 15.70 -16.04
CA GLY A 161 5.01 15.57 -14.90
C GLY A 161 4.96 14.19 -14.24
N PHE A 162 5.58 14.11 -13.06
CA PHE A 162 5.63 12.90 -12.25
C PHE A 162 4.85 13.08 -10.94
N ILE A 163 4.21 11.99 -10.51
CA ILE A 163 3.56 11.91 -9.20
C ILE A 163 4.28 10.89 -8.32
N SER A 164 4.36 11.19 -7.03
CA SER A 164 4.89 10.30 -6.00
C SER A 164 3.75 9.80 -5.12
N ILE A 165 3.76 8.51 -4.80
CA ILE A 165 2.76 7.84 -3.96
C ILE A 165 3.47 7.34 -2.70
N ASN A 166 3.13 7.93 -1.55
CA ASN A 166 3.73 7.58 -0.26
C ASN A 166 2.88 6.54 0.49
N SER A 167 2.68 5.38 -0.13
CA SER A 167 1.97 4.25 0.47
C SER A 167 2.21 2.99 -0.33
N PHE A 168 2.04 1.82 0.29
CA PHE A 168 1.97 0.58 -0.48
C PHE A 168 0.75 0.67 -1.39
N PHE A 169 0.98 0.54 -2.69
CA PHE A 169 -0.02 0.88 -3.67
C PHE A 169 -0.62 -0.39 -4.24
N SER A 170 -1.76 -0.79 -3.67
CA SER A 170 -2.53 -1.94 -4.12
C SER A 170 -3.26 -1.63 -5.45
N THR A 171 -3.12 -2.51 -6.42
CA THR A 171 -3.75 -2.41 -7.74
C THR A 171 -4.24 -3.78 -8.19
N SER A 172 -5.12 -3.84 -9.19
CA SER A 172 -5.62 -5.10 -9.75
C SER A 172 -5.36 -5.14 -11.25
N ARG A 173 -4.98 -6.31 -11.77
CA ARG A 173 -4.99 -6.59 -13.22
C ARG A 173 -6.42 -6.58 -13.79
N ASN A 174 -7.43 -6.80 -12.93
CA ASN A 174 -8.84 -6.80 -13.31
C ASN A 174 -9.45 -5.39 -13.16
N ARG A 175 -9.65 -4.74 -14.32
CA ARG A 175 -10.27 -3.40 -14.40
C ARG A 175 -11.65 -3.30 -13.71
N LEU A 176 -12.48 -4.33 -13.79
CA LEU A 176 -13.82 -4.31 -13.18
C LEU A 176 -13.73 -4.37 -11.66
N LYS A 177 -12.83 -5.21 -11.12
CA LYS A 177 -12.57 -5.26 -9.67
C LYS A 177 -12.03 -3.93 -9.17
N ALA A 178 -11.02 -3.38 -9.84
CA ALA A 178 -10.49 -2.05 -9.54
C ALA A 178 -11.59 -0.98 -9.51
N ARG A 179 -12.50 -0.96 -10.51
CA ARG A 179 -13.62 -0.01 -10.56
C ARG A 179 -14.58 -0.16 -9.38
N ASN A 180 -14.85 -1.39 -8.94
CA ASN A 180 -15.78 -1.64 -7.83
C ASN A 180 -15.31 -0.98 -6.52
N PHE A 181 -14.00 -0.92 -6.25
CA PHE A 181 -13.44 -0.18 -5.12
C PHE A 181 -13.81 1.31 -5.17
N ALA A 182 -13.73 1.93 -6.35
CA ALA A 182 -14.14 3.32 -6.52
C ALA A 182 -15.64 3.54 -6.34
N MET A 183 -16.49 2.50 -6.46
CA MET A 183 -17.95 2.62 -6.41
C MET A 183 -18.55 2.33 -5.03
N GLY A 184 -17.77 1.75 -4.10
CA GLY A 184 -18.27 1.26 -2.82
C GLY A 184 -18.77 2.32 -1.83
N SER A 185 -18.35 3.58 -1.97
CA SER A 185 -18.70 4.65 -1.03
C SER A 185 -19.49 5.78 -1.71
N PRO A 186 -20.39 6.49 -1.01
CA PRO A 186 -21.07 7.65 -1.57
C PRO A 186 -20.08 8.78 -1.85
N VAL A 187 -20.38 9.61 -2.84
CA VAL A 187 -19.55 10.75 -3.26
C VAL A 187 -20.32 12.03 -2.96
N THR A 188 -19.65 12.97 -2.30
CA THR A 188 -20.16 14.33 -2.07
C THR A 188 -19.66 15.25 -3.17
N GLU A 189 -20.14 16.50 -3.20
CA GLU A 189 -19.70 17.50 -4.19
C GLU A 189 -18.19 17.77 -4.17
N LYS A 190 -17.52 17.50 -3.04
CA LYS A 190 -16.06 17.70 -2.84
C LYS A 190 -15.20 16.51 -3.25
N LEU A 191 -15.82 15.39 -3.65
CA LEU A 191 -15.13 14.14 -3.93
C LEU A 191 -15.33 13.72 -5.38
N ARG A 192 -14.36 12.98 -5.92
CA ARG A 192 -14.42 12.44 -7.28
C ARG A 192 -14.00 10.97 -7.28
N ARG A 193 -14.73 10.14 -8.01
CA ARG A 193 -14.31 8.77 -8.31
C ARG A 193 -13.31 8.82 -9.45
N ILE A 194 -12.19 8.15 -9.27
CA ILE A 194 -11.19 8.00 -10.32
C ILE A 194 -10.82 6.53 -10.49
N LEU A 195 -10.30 6.21 -11.67
CA LEU A 195 -9.72 4.93 -11.98
C LEU A 195 -8.33 5.20 -12.56
N PHE A 196 -7.29 4.87 -11.80
CA PHE A 196 -5.94 4.82 -12.34
C PHE A 196 -5.85 3.68 -13.33
N LYS A 197 -5.21 3.96 -14.48
CA LYS A 197 -4.69 2.97 -15.41
C LYS A 197 -3.19 3.15 -15.42
N ILE A 198 -2.46 2.12 -15.02
CA ILE A 198 -1.00 2.16 -14.89
C ILE A 198 -0.42 1.09 -15.78
N GLU A 199 0.57 1.52 -16.55
CA GLU A 199 1.40 0.65 -17.38
C GLU A 199 2.76 0.51 -16.71
N ILE A 200 3.18 -0.73 -16.48
CA ILE A 200 4.48 -1.06 -15.92
C ILE A 200 5.32 -1.66 -17.04
N ASP A 201 6.43 -1.01 -17.36
CA ASP A 201 7.47 -1.62 -18.19
C ASP A 201 8.54 -2.22 -17.26
N PRO A 202 8.53 -3.55 -17.03
CA PRO A 202 9.50 -4.21 -16.15
C PRO A 202 10.94 -4.17 -16.69
N ARG A 203 11.16 -3.72 -17.92
CA ARG A 203 12.52 -3.53 -18.48
C ARG A 203 13.18 -2.25 -17.96
N LEU A 204 12.39 -1.30 -17.47
CA LEU A 204 12.89 -0.07 -16.89
C LEU A 204 13.24 -0.27 -15.40
N PRO A 205 14.16 0.55 -14.84
CA PRO A 205 14.35 0.59 -13.39
C PRO A 205 13.04 0.99 -12.70
N THR A 206 12.47 0.08 -11.93
CA THR A 206 11.22 0.28 -11.20
C THR A 206 11.42 0.03 -9.71
N LYS A 207 10.55 0.64 -8.88
CA LYS A 207 10.37 0.20 -7.50
C LYS A 207 9.82 -1.23 -7.49
N PRO A 208 10.17 -2.05 -6.48
CA PRO A 208 9.64 -3.41 -6.40
C PRO A 208 8.12 -3.45 -6.42
N PHE A 209 7.58 -4.43 -7.11
CA PHE A 209 6.16 -4.78 -7.07
C PHE A 209 6.02 -6.30 -7.09
N ALA A 210 4.91 -6.81 -6.57
CA ALA A 210 4.66 -8.24 -6.51
C ALA A 210 3.24 -8.56 -6.95
N ASP A 211 3.09 -9.61 -7.75
CA ASP A 211 1.83 -10.31 -7.88
C ASP A 211 1.60 -11.12 -6.60
N ILE A 212 0.54 -10.79 -5.89
CA ILE A 212 0.27 -11.36 -4.57
C ILE A 212 -0.98 -12.23 -4.54
N GLU A 213 -1.55 -12.57 -5.70
CA GLU A 213 -2.74 -13.42 -5.85
C GLU A 213 -2.63 -14.73 -5.04
N GLY A 214 -1.45 -15.38 -5.05
CA GLY A 214 -1.22 -16.66 -4.37
C GLY A 214 -0.94 -16.57 -2.86
N ILE A 215 -0.77 -15.37 -2.30
CA ILE A 215 -0.34 -15.19 -0.90
C ILE A 215 -1.16 -14.17 -0.12
N SER A 216 -2.02 -13.41 -0.79
CA SER A 216 -2.93 -12.45 -0.16
C SER A 216 -3.99 -13.19 0.67
N TYR A 217 -4.62 -12.44 1.58
CA TYR A 217 -5.81 -12.90 2.28
C TYR A 217 -7.00 -13.10 1.33
N ILE A 218 -7.06 -12.29 0.26
CA ILE A 218 -8.12 -12.30 -0.74
C ILE A 218 -7.51 -12.65 -2.11
N PRO A 219 -7.38 -13.94 -2.44
CA PRO A 219 -6.63 -14.37 -3.62
C PRO A 219 -7.25 -13.87 -4.92
N ASP A 220 -8.57 -13.81 -5.06
CA ASP A 220 -9.20 -13.58 -6.36
C ASP A 220 -8.99 -12.16 -6.93
N GLU A 221 -8.39 -11.21 -6.21
CA GLU A 221 -8.30 -9.82 -6.64
C GLU A 221 -7.32 -9.55 -7.78
N GLN A 222 -6.50 -10.54 -8.18
CA GLN A 222 -5.41 -10.38 -9.16
C GLN A 222 -4.54 -9.18 -8.79
N GLU A 223 -4.21 -9.09 -7.50
CA GLU A 223 -3.61 -7.92 -6.91
C GLU A 223 -2.11 -7.85 -7.25
N ILE A 224 -1.70 -6.69 -7.79
CA ILE A 224 -0.30 -6.29 -7.88
C ILE A 224 -0.05 -5.21 -6.84
N LEU A 225 0.82 -5.50 -5.88
CA LEU A 225 1.19 -4.59 -4.80
C LEU A 225 2.53 -3.92 -5.11
N PHE A 226 2.53 -2.59 -5.24
CA PHE A 226 3.76 -1.82 -5.37
C PHE A 226 4.31 -1.41 -4.01
N MET A 227 5.64 -1.43 -3.92
CA MET A 227 6.39 -0.87 -2.81
C MET A 227 6.45 0.66 -2.87
N LEU A 228 6.71 1.25 -1.69
CA LEU A 228 6.95 2.68 -1.40
C LEU A 228 8.10 3.29 -2.19
#